data_AF-A0A838NL22-F1
#
_entry.id   AF-A0A838NL22-F1
#
_cell.length_a   1.000
_cell.length_b   1.000
_cell.length_c   1.000
_cell.angle_alpha   90.00
_cell.angle_beta   90.00
_cell.angle_gamma   90.00
#
_symmetry.space_group_name_H-M   'P 1'
#
loop_
_entity.id
_entity.type
_entity.pdbx_description
1 polymer ?
#
loop_
_entity_poly.entity_id
_entity_poly.type
_entity_poly.pdbx_seq_one_letter_code
_entity_poly.pdbx_strand_id
1 'polypeptide(L)'
;MTATFDGIGRTEEWENLRRREPASASDINVGRRERWISAIAAAAVAAYGLRRRRGRGVLLPIAGALIGRAVSGRCAVNRMMGRNSALDDVPSSPVTSVGRGEGVRVDERIVINRARGEVYRFWRNLENLPRFMDHLEAVTVLDERRSHWTAKGPAGSRVEWEAEIHNEIPNDLIAWRSLPGSDIANAGSVHFAPTENGDTEVRVVLRYDPPAGKVGAAVARLFSEDPASQVADDLRRLKQVLEAGEAG
;
A
#
# COMPACT_ATOMS: atom_id res chain seq x y z
N MET A 1 21.22 -37.10 -33.44
CA MET A 1 21.40 -37.59 -32.06
C MET A 1 20.80 -36.52 -31.17
N THR A 2 19.58 -36.78 -30.71
CA THR A 2 18.66 -35.84 -30.10
C THR A 2 18.82 -35.93 -28.59
N ALA A 3 18.94 -34.79 -27.90
CA ALA A 3 18.73 -34.72 -26.45
C ALA A 3 17.73 -33.59 -26.19
N THR A 4 16.47 -34.00 -26.18
CA THR A 4 15.30 -33.28 -25.70
C THR A 4 15.53 -32.94 -24.22
N PHE A 5 15.53 -31.66 -23.86
CA PHE A 5 15.48 -31.25 -22.46
C PHE A 5 14.01 -31.31 -22.02
N ASP A 6 13.70 -32.40 -21.35
CA ASP A 6 12.37 -32.81 -20.92
C ASP A 6 11.81 -31.87 -19.85
N GLY A 7 10.49 -31.70 -19.89
CA GLY A 7 9.73 -30.79 -19.05
C GLY A 7 9.78 -31.19 -17.59
N ILE A 8 10.24 -30.26 -16.74
CA ILE A 8 10.18 -30.39 -15.29
C ILE A 8 9.44 -29.17 -14.70
N GLY A 9 8.17 -29.39 -14.34
CA GLY A 9 7.59 -28.98 -13.05
C GLY A 9 7.42 -27.49 -12.70
N ARG A 10 7.04 -26.60 -13.62
CA ARG A 10 6.75 -25.18 -13.30
C ARG A 10 5.31 -24.89 -12.83
N THR A 11 4.62 -25.80 -12.17
CA THR A 11 3.26 -25.54 -11.62
C THR A 11 3.15 -25.87 -10.15
N GLU A 12 3.74 -26.96 -9.70
CA GLU A 12 3.66 -27.41 -8.30
C GLU A 12 4.51 -26.56 -7.35
N GLU A 13 5.64 -26.04 -7.80
CA GLU A 13 6.51 -25.17 -6.99
C GLU A 13 5.86 -23.80 -6.73
N TRP A 14 5.15 -23.24 -7.73
CA TRP A 14 4.39 -21.99 -7.59
C TRP A 14 3.10 -22.16 -6.78
N GLU A 15 2.49 -23.35 -6.76
CA GLU A 15 1.38 -23.66 -5.87
C GLU A 15 1.83 -23.90 -4.42
N ASN A 16 3.00 -24.53 -4.21
CA ASN A 16 3.55 -24.73 -2.88
C ASN A 16 4.04 -23.43 -2.22
N LEU A 17 4.49 -22.45 -3.01
CA LEU A 17 4.80 -21.10 -2.51
C LEU A 17 3.54 -20.31 -2.08
N ARG A 18 2.36 -20.60 -2.65
CA ARG A 18 1.07 -20.08 -2.17
C ARG A 18 0.58 -20.79 -0.90
N ARG A 19 1.01 -22.04 -0.67
CA ARG A 19 0.49 -22.92 0.40
C ARG A 19 1.27 -22.87 1.71
N ARG A 20 2.44 -22.21 1.75
CA ARG A 20 3.14 -21.89 3.01
C ARG A 20 2.71 -20.51 3.54
N GLU A 21 1.42 -20.36 3.82
CA GLU A 21 1.04 -19.53 4.95
C GLU A 21 1.53 -20.27 6.19
N PRO A 22 2.48 -19.75 6.99
CA PRO A 22 2.51 -20.18 8.38
C PRO A 22 1.14 -19.80 8.92
N ALA A 23 0.33 -20.80 9.28
CA ALA A 23 -0.85 -20.60 10.08
C ALA A 23 -0.42 -19.80 11.32
N SER A 24 -0.58 -18.48 11.31
CA SER A 24 -0.43 -17.68 12.51
C SER A 24 -1.72 -17.85 13.30
N ALA A 25 -1.87 -19.05 13.86
CA ALA A 25 -2.89 -19.39 14.85
C ALA A 25 -2.56 -18.67 16.17
N SER A 26 -2.43 -17.35 16.13
CA SER A 26 -2.48 -16.52 17.32
C SER A 26 -3.86 -15.86 17.32
N ASP A 27 -4.70 -16.23 18.29
CA ASP A 27 -6.07 -15.72 18.46
C ASP A 27 -6.09 -14.25 18.94
N ILE A 28 -4.96 -13.55 18.81
CA ILE A 28 -4.67 -12.17 19.24
C ILE A 28 -4.90 -11.24 18.04
N ASN A 29 -5.72 -10.21 18.22
CA ASN A 29 -6.07 -9.23 17.18
C ASN A 29 -5.93 -7.77 17.62
N VAL A 30 -5.22 -7.53 18.73
CA VAL A 30 -4.95 -6.22 19.30
C VAL A 30 -3.46 -6.08 19.61
N GLY A 31 -2.81 -5.14 18.91
CA GLY A 31 -1.39 -4.81 19.09
C GLY A 31 -1.07 -4.05 20.38
N ARG A 32 0.21 -3.92 20.70
CA ARG A 32 0.76 -3.43 21.97
C ARG A 32 0.33 -2.01 22.27
N ARG A 33 0.32 -1.15 21.25
CA ARG A 33 -0.17 0.23 21.36
C ARG A 33 -1.66 0.27 21.72
N GLU A 34 -2.50 -0.47 21.01
CA GLU A 34 -3.95 -0.53 21.29
C GLU A 34 -4.26 -1.20 22.65
N ARG A 35 -3.41 -2.12 23.11
CA ARG A 35 -3.52 -2.71 24.45
C ARG A 35 -3.27 -1.69 25.56
N TRP A 36 -2.26 -0.82 25.40
CA TRP A 36 -2.00 0.29 26.34
C TRP A 36 -3.13 1.32 26.34
N ILE A 37 -3.66 1.69 25.16
CA ILE A 37 -4.82 2.59 25.06
C ILE A 37 -6.04 1.98 25.75
N SER A 38 -6.29 0.67 25.55
CA SER A 38 -7.39 -0.04 26.20
C SER A 38 -7.23 -0.07 27.73
N ALA A 39 -6.01 -0.20 28.25
CA ALA A 39 -5.75 -0.15 29.69
C ALA A 39 -6.04 1.24 30.29
N ILE A 40 -5.61 2.31 29.61
CA ILE A 40 -5.87 3.69 30.05
C ILE A 40 -7.37 3.99 30.02
N ALA A 41 -8.05 3.63 28.93
CA ALA A 41 -9.50 3.81 28.79
C ALA A 41 -10.28 3.01 29.85
N ALA A 42 -9.87 1.77 30.13
CA ALA A 42 -10.46 0.96 31.18
C ALA A 42 -10.35 1.61 32.56
N ALA A 43 -9.16 2.12 32.90
CA ALA A 43 -8.92 2.79 34.19
C ALA A 43 -9.80 4.04 34.34
N ALA A 44 -9.91 4.85 33.29
CA ALA A 44 -10.76 6.04 33.28
C ALA A 44 -12.25 5.70 33.44
N VAL A 45 -12.75 4.72 32.68
CA VAL A 45 -14.15 4.28 32.73
C VAL A 45 -14.48 3.63 34.08
N ALA A 46 -13.58 2.83 34.64
CA ALA A 46 -13.74 2.23 35.97
C ALA A 46 -13.79 3.31 37.06
N ALA A 47 -12.86 4.27 37.05
CA ALA A 47 -12.84 5.37 38.02
C ALA A 47 -14.12 6.21 37.94
N TYR A 48 -14.58 6.53 36.73
CA TYR A 48 -15.81 7.27 36.52
C TYR A 48 -17.06 6.48 36.93
N GLY A 49 -17.13 5.19 36.59
CA GLY A 49 -18.22 4.29 36.96
C GLY A 49 -18.32 4.09 38.48
N LEU A 50 -17.18 3.96 39.17
CA LEU A 50 -17.14 3.87 40.63
C LEU A 50 -17.63 5.17 41.29
N ARG A 51 -17.35 6.33 40.70
CA ARG A 51 -17.82 7.64 41.20
C ARG A 51 -19.32 7.88 40.97
N ARG A 52 -19.95 7.23 39.99
CA ARG A 52 -21.36 7.48 39.62
C ARG A 52 -22.28 6.29 39.97
N ARG A 53 -22.98 6.37 41.11
CA ARG A 53 -23.86 5.28 41.61
C ARG A 53 -24.89 4.74 40.60
N ARG A 54 -25.47 5.59 39.75
CA ARG A 54 -26.50 5.21 38.75
C ARG A 54 -25.97 4.56 37.46
N GLY A 55 -24.67 4.64 37.17
CA GLY A 55 -24.09 4.20 35.89
C GLY A 55 -23.27 2.90 35.95
N ARG A 56 -23.12 2.31 37.14
CA ARG A 56 -22.22 1.17 37.38
C ARG A 56 -22.55 -0.06 36.53
N GLY A 57 -23.83 -0.34 36.31
CA GLY A 57 -24.29 -1.49 35.53
C GLY A 57 -23.91 -1.46 34.05
N VAL A 58 -23.51 -0.30 33.51
CA VAL A 58 -23.08 -0.14 32.11
C VAL A 58 -21.59 0.14 32.02
N LEU A 59 -21.07 1.00 32.90
CA LEU A 59 -19.67 1.43 32.84
C LEU A 59 -18.68 0.36 33.29
N LEU A 60 -19.00 -0.43 34.32
CA LEU A 60 -18.09 -1.47 34.82
C LEU A 60 -17.92 -2.64 33.82
N PRO A 61 -18.98 -3.12 33.12
CA PRO A 61 -18.81 -4.10 32.04
C PRO A 61 -17.94 -3.59 30.89
N ILE A 62 -18.10 -2.33 30.47
CA ILE A 62 -17.26 -1.73 29.42
C ILE A 62 -15.79 -1.69 29.86
N ALA A 63 -15.53 -1.25 31.10
CA ALA A 63 -14.18 -1.29 31.66
C ALA A 63 -13.62 -2.71 31.70
N GLY A 64 -14.42 -3.71 32.11
CA GLY A 64 -14.03 -5.11 32.12
C GLY A 64 -13.67 -5.65 30.72
N ALA A 65 -14.46 -5.30 29.70
CA ALA A 65 -14.17 -5.68 28.31
C ALA A 65 -12.86 -5.06 27.79
N LEU A 66 -12.58 -3.80 28.15
CA LEU A 66 -11.34 -3.11 27.81
C LEU A 66 -10.12 -3.69 28.55
N ILE A 67 -10.28 -4.10 29.81
CA ILE A 67 -9.23 -4.83 30.56
C ILE A 67 -8.97 -6.18 29.90
N GLY A 68 -10.02 -6.93 29.56
CA GLY A 68 -9.92 -8.19 28.84
C GLY A 68 -9.16 -8.03 27.53
N ARG A 69 -9.46 -6.97 26.77
CA ARG A 69 -8.73 -6.59 25.55
C ARG A 69 -7.25 -6.28 25.83
N ALA A 70 -6.95 -5.50 26.86
CA ALA A 70 -5.58 -5.12 27.21
C ALA A 70 -4.72 -6.33 27.67
N VAL A 71 -5.30 -7.26 28.43
CA VAL A 71 -4.60 -8.44 28.95
C VAL A 71 -4.44 -9.51 27.88
N SER A 72 -5.55 -9.91 27.23
CA SER A 72 -5.56 -11.04 26.30
C SER A 72 -5.12 -10.67 24.88
N GLY A 73 -5.17 -9.39 24.52
CA GLY A 73 -4.98 -8.94 23.14
C GLY A 73 -6.08 -9.39 22.18
N ARG A 74 -7.25 -9.82 22.70
CA ARG A 74 -8.40 -10.26 21.90
C ARG A 74 -9.55 -9.27 22.01
N CYS A 75 -10.13 -8.90 20.88
CA CYS A 75 -11.31 -8.04 20.80
C CYS A 75 -12.31 -8.63 19.81
N ALA A 76 -13.49 -8.99 20.31
CA ALA A 76 -14.58 -9.53 19.48
C ALA A 76 -15.04 -8.54 18.40
N VAL A 77 -15.02 -7.24 18.70
CA VAL A 77 -15.39 -6.19 17.75
C VAL A 77 -14.39 -6.10 16.60
N ASN A 78 -13.08 -6.13 16.89
CA ASN A 78 -12.05 -6.20 15.85
C ASN A 78 -12.22 -7.45 14.97
N ARG A 79 -12.55 -8.60 15.57
CA ARG A 79 -12.82 -9.85 14.83
C ARG A 79 -14.03 -9.73 13.92
N MET A 80 -15.12 -9.11 14.41
CA MET A 80 -16.33 -8.87 13.64
C MET A 80 -16.10 -7.91 12.46
N MET A 81 -15.21 -6.93 12.63
CA MET A 81 -14.84 -5.96 11.59
C MET A 81 -13.68 -6.41 10.69
N GLY A 82 -13.12 -7.61 10.90
CA GLY A 82 -11.94 -8.08 10.17
C GLY A 82 -10.65 -7.27 10.43
N ARG A 83 -10.59 -6.45 11.47
CA ARG A 83 -9.43 -5.61 11.82
C ARG A 83 -8.47 -6.38 12.73
N ASN A 84 -7.17 -6.33 12.46
CA ASN A 84 -6.14 -6.95 13.32
C ASN A 84 -4.92 -6.03 13.46
N SER A 85 -4.87 -5.24 14.54
CA SER A 85 -3.75 -4.35 14.85
C SER A 85 -2.56 -5.06 15.50
N ALA A 86 -2.67 -6.36 15.81
CA ALA A 86 -1.52 -7.12 16.30
C ALA A 86 -0.48 -7.36 15.19
N LEU A 87 -0.88 -7.21 13.93
CA LEU A 87 0.03 -7.25 12.79
C LEU A 87 0.99 -6.05 12.79
N ASP A 88 0.59 -4.90 13.35
CA ASP A 88 1.41 -3.69 13.43
C ASP A 88 2.62 -3.84 14.37
N ASP A 89 2.59 -4.83 15.26
CA ASP A 89 3.70 -5.13 16.19
C ASP A 89 4.75 -6.09 15.60
N VAL A 90 4.43 -6.76 14.49
CA VAL A 90 5.37 -7.67 13.83
C VAL A 90 6.38 -6.83 13.07
N PRO A 91 7.70 -6.93 13.36
CA PRO A 91 8.71 -6.20 12.62
C PRO A 91 8.57 -6.48 11.12
N SER A 92 8.32 -5.44 10.34
CA SER A 92 8.30 -5.55 8.89
C SER A 92 9.71 -5.92 8.42
N SER A 93 9.81 -6.86 7.48
CA SER A 93 11.08 -7.24 6.86
C SER A 93 11.82 -5.97 6.40
N PRO A 94 13.16 -5.87 6.55
CA PRO A 94 13.94 -4.70 6.09
C PRO A 94 13.83 -4.42 4.58
N VAL A 95 13.16 -5.31 3.83
CA VAL A 95 12.89 -5.19 2.40
C VAL A 95 11.57 -4.45 2.10
N THR A 96 10.65 -4.33 3.05
CA THR A 96 9.32 -3.72 2.83
C THR A 96 9.20 -2.39 3.56
N SER A 97 9.05 -1.28 2.83
CA SER A 97 8.83 0.07 3.40
C SER A 97 7.38 0.33 3.83
N VAL A 98 6.43 -0.53 3.43
CA VAL A 98 5.01 -0.46 3.81
C VAL A 98 4.68 -1.67 4.68
N GLY A 99 4.07 -1.44 5.84
CA GLY A 99 3.71 -2.48 6.79
C GLY A 99 2.74 -3.50 6.21
N ARG A 100 2.84 -4.77 6.62
CA ARG A 100 1.90 -5.82 6.21
C ARG A 100 0.61 -5.70 7.02
N GLY A 101 -0.41 -5.00 6.51
CA GLY A 101 -1.79 -5.11 7.03
C GLY A 101 -2.60 -3.82 7.13
N GLU A 102 -1.96 -2.66 7.05
CA GLU A 102 -2.61 -1.36 6.91
C GLU A 102 -1.90 -0.67 5.74
N GLY A 103 -2.66 -0.20 4.74
CA GLY A 103 -2.12 0.41 3.52
C GLY A 103 -3.04 0.16 2.31
N VAL A 104 -3.24 1.19 1.49
CA VAL A 104 -4.02 1.06 0.25
C VAL A 104 -3.16 0.29 -0.76
N ARG A 105 -3.72 -0.77 -1.33
CA ARG A 105 -3.09 -1.51 -2.44
C ARG A 105 -3.86 -1.27 -3.73
N VAL A 106 -3.12 -0.88 -4.76
CA VAL A 106 -3.63 -0.73 -6.13
C VAL A 106 -2.92 -1.73 -7.04
N ASP A 107 -3.65 -2.32 -8.00
CA ASP A 107 -3.16 -3.29 -9.00
C ASP A 107 -3.91 -3.09 -10.31
N GLU A 108 -3.43 -2.18 -11.14
CA GLU A 108 -4.10 -1.75 -12.37
C GLU A 108 -3.26 -2.07 -13.61
N ARG A 109 -3.94 -2.27 -14.74
CA ARG A 109 -3.32 -2.68 -16.00
C ARG A 109 -3.93 -2.00 -17.21
N ILE A 110 -3.10 -1.74 -18.22
CA ILE A 110 -3.55 -1.27 -19.52
C ILE A 110 -2.65 -1.80 -20.64
N VAL A 111 -3.19 -1.98 -21.83
CA VAL A 111 -2.42 -2.26 -23.05
C VAL A 111 -2.21 -0.96 -23.83
N ILE A 112 -0.95 -0.66 -24.15
CA ILE A 112 -0.51 0.49 -24.93
C ILE A 112 0.05 -0.01 -26.26
N ASN A 113 -0.45 0.53 -27.37
CA ASN A 113 -0.05 0.17 -28.73
C ASN A 113 1.31 0.79 -29.07
N ARG A 114 2.34 0.39 -28.32
CA ARG A 114 3.73 0.82 -28.49
C ARG A 114 4.67 -0.31 -28.13
N ALA A 115 5.84 -0.28 -28.76
CA ALA A 115 6.91 -1.22 -28.46
C ALA A 115 7.36 -1.09 -27.00
N ARG A 116 7.58 -2.22 -26.35
CA ARG A 116 7.93 -2.31 -24.92
C ARG A 116 9.09 -1.40 -24.50
N GLY A 117 10.13 -1.30 -25.32
CA GLY A 117 11.27 -0.43 -25.03
C GLY A 117 10.99 1.06 -25.12
N GLU A 118 9.97 1.47 -25.87
CA GLU A 118 9.51 2.86 -25.90
C GLU A 118 8.74 3.21 -24.63
N VAL A 119 7.76 2.38 -24.27
CA VAL A 119 6.96 2.55 -23.05
C VAL A 119 7.85 2.54 -21.80
N TYR A 120 8.80 1.60 -21.74
CA TYR A 120 9.78 1.52 -20.66
C TYR A 120 10.62 2.79 -20.54
N ARG A 121 11.22 3.26 -21.65
CA ARG A 121 12.09 4.46 -21.63
C ARG A 121 11.30 5.72 -21.27
N PHE A 122 10.07 5.83 -21.76
CA PHE A 122 9.19 6.95 -21.41
C PHE A 122 8.92 6.98 -19.90
N TRP A 123 8.57 5.84 -19.31
CA TRP A 123 8.35 5.73 -17.86
C TRP A 123 9.63 5.94 -17.04
N ARG A 124 10.75 5.36 -17.48
CA ARG A 124 12.04 5.40 -16.77
C ARG A 124 12.58 6.82 -16.62
N ASN A 125 12.22 7.70 -17.55
CA ASN A 125 12.38 9.14 -17.38
C ASN A 125 11.27 9.66 -16.45
N LEU A 126 11.52 9.61 -15.14
CA LEU A 126 10.53 9.90 -14.11
C LEU A 126 9.94 11.33 -14.20
N GLU A 127 10.65 12.27 -14.82
CA GLU A 127 10.16 13.64 -15.06
C GLU A 127 8.97 13.67 -16.04
N ASN A 128 8.70 12.58 -16.77
CA ASN A 128 7.50 12.44 -17.59
C ASN A 128 6.24 12.13 -16.76
N LEU A 129 6.36 11.59 -15.54
CA LEU A 129 5.21 11.10 -14.78
C LEU A 129 4.15 12.20 -14.51
N PRO A 130 4.51 13.44 -14.12
CA PRO A 130 3.54 14.52 -13.94
C PRO A 130 2.76 14.91 -15.21
N ARG A 131 3.17 14.45 -16.40
CA ARG A 131 2.49 14.74 -17.68
C ARG A 131 1.21 13.92 -17.85
N PHE A 132 1.06 12.84 -17.11
CA PHE A 132 -0.10 11.95 -17.17
C PHE A 132 -0.62 11.51 -15.80
N MET A 133 0.11 11.78 -14.72
CA MET A 133 -0.32 11.55 -13.34
C MET A 133 -0.79 12.85 -12.69
N ASP A 134 -2.09 13.15 -12.75
CA ASP A 134 -2.64 14.47 -12.37
C ASP A 134 -2.44 14.83 -10.88
N HIS A 135 -2.23 13.82 -10.04
CA HIS A 135 -1.98 13.95 -8.62
C HIS A 135 -0.53 14.37 -8.29
N LEU A 136 0.41 14.20 -9.23
CA LEU A 136 1.79 14.65 -9.09
C LEU A 136 1.94 16.07 -9.63
N GLU A 137 2.65 16.90 -8.88
CA GLU A 137 3.05 18.24 -9.34
C GLU A 137 4.42 18.20 -10.02
N ALA A 138 5.37 17.47 -9.44
CA ALA A 138 6.72 17.37 -9.95
C ALA A 138 7.39 16.06 -9.52
N VAL A 139 8.29 15.55 -10.36
CA VAL A 139 9.26 14.53 -10.01
C VAL A 139 10.62 15.02 -10.50
N THR A 140 11.58 15.15 -9.60
CA THR A 140 12.94 15.63 -9.89
C THR A 140 13.92 14.50 -9.65
N VAL A 141 14.71 14.15 -10.66
CA VAL A 141 15.75 13.12 -10.53
C VAL A 141 16.94 13.70 -9.77
N LEU A 142 17.34 13.05 -8.68
CA LEU A 142 18.48 13.46 -7.85
C LEU A 142 19.77 12.78 -8.30
N ASP A 143 19.68 11.50 -8.69
CA ASP A 143 20.76 10.71 -9.26
C ASP A 143 20.20 9.48 -10.02
N GLU A 144 21.05 8.51 -10.37
CA GLU A 144 20.67 7.32 -11.14
C GLU A 144 19.50 6.53 -10.53
N ARG A 145 19.36 6.54 -9.20
CA ARG A 145 18.37 5.72 -8.48
C ARG A 145 17.42 6.53 -7.60
N ARG A 146 17.77 7.75 -7.22
CA ARG A 146 16.97 8.58 -6.30
C ARG A 146 16.25 9.71 -7.03
N SER A 147 15.09 10.04 -6.50
CA SER A 147 14.20 11.08 -7.02
C SER A 147 13.42 11.75 -5.89
N HIS A 148 13.17 13.03 -6.02
CA HIS A 148 12.29 13.80 -5.14
C HIS A 148 10.92 13.98 -5.83
N TRP A 149 9.85 13.70 -5.10
CA TRP A 149 8.49 13.71 -5.60
C TRP A 149 7.67 14.74 -4.83
N THR A 150 6.81 15.43 -5.56
CA THR A 150 5.87 16.42 -5.02
C THR A 150 4.48 16.11 -5.53
N ALA A 151 3.53 15.89 -4.62
CA ALA A 151 2.13 15.59 -4.95
C ALA A 151 1.14 16.56 -4.29
N LYS A 152 -0.03 16.66 -4.90
CA LYS A 152 -1.17 17.40 -4.37
C LYS A 152 -1.73 16.68 -3.15
N GLY A 153 -1.71 17.37 -2.03
CA GLY A 153 -2.25 16.94 -0.77
C GLY A 153 -3.68 17.42 -0.51
N PRO A 154 -4.27 17.01 0.61
CA PRO A 154 -5.64 17.32 0.97
C PRO A 154 -5.81 18.82 1.23
N ALA A 155 -6.97 19.37 0.88
CA ALA A 155 -7.28 20.80 1.07
C ALA A 155 -6.23 21.75 0.44
N GLY A 156 -5.59 21.33 -0.65
CA GLY A 156 -4.58 22.12 -1.35
C GLY A 156 -3.22 22.16 -0.64
N SER A 157 -2.97 21.30 0.35
CA SER A 157 -1.61 21.12 0.88
C SER A 157 -0.72 20.44 -0.16
N ARG A 158 0.60 20.46 0.09
CA ARG A 158 1.59 19.75 -0.71
C ARG A 158 2.19 18.63 0.13
N VAL A 159 2.49 17.49 -0.49
CA VAL A 159 3.20 16.39 0.15
C VAL A 159 4.43 16.03 -0.66
N GLU A 160 5.55 15.85 0.04
CA GLU A 160 6.86 15.65 -0.57
C GLU A 160 7.53 14.39 0.00
N TRP A 161 8.22 13.65 -0.85
CA TRP A 161 9.02 12.50 -0.40
C TRP A 161 10.17 12.20 -1.36
N GLU A 162 11.23 11.62 -0.84
CA GLU A 162 12.28 11.03 -1.66
C GLU A 162 12.01 9.53 -1.86
N ALA A 163 12.24 9.04 -3.07
CA ALA A 163 12.13 7.63 -3.41
C ALA A 163 13.39 7.12 -4.11
N GLU A 164 13.70 5.85 -3.87
CA GLU A 164 14.75 5.12 -4.56
C GLU A 164 14.16 4.00 -5.43
N ILE A 165 14.70 3.83 -6.63
CA ILE A 165 14.55 2.62 -7.43
C ILE A 165 15.43 1.56 -6.74
N HIS A 166 14.82 0.50 -6.20
CA HIS A 166 15.53 -0.57 -5.50
C HIS A 166 15.67 -1.84 -6.36
N ASN A 167 14.85 -2.00 -7.39
CA ASN A 167 14.98 -3.07 -8.38
C ASN A 167 14.60 -2.57 -9.78
N GLU A 168 15.39 -2.95 -10.79
CA GLU A 168 15.19 -2.55 -12.18
C GLU A 168 15.62 -3.71 -13.09
N ILE A 169 14.74 -4.10 -14.02
CA ILE A 169 15.02 -5.05 -15.09
C ILE A 169 14.68 -4.32 -16.40
N PRO A 170 15.66 -4.00 -17.26
CA PRO A 170 15.44 -3.24 -18.47
C PRO A 170 14.31 -3.81 -19.33
N ASN A 171 13.35 -2.96 -19.70
CA ASN A 171 12.15 -3.28 -20.46
C ASN A 171 11.11 -4.19 -19.76
N ASP A 172 11.32 -4.61 -18.52
CA ASP A 172 10.43 -5.55 -17.83
C ASP A 172 9.87 -5.00 -16.51
N LEU A 173 10.70 -4.31 -15.71
CA LEU A 173 10.35 -3.94 -14.35
C LEU A 173 11.09 -2.68 -13.88
N ILE A 174 10.36 -1.78 -13.22
CA ILE A 174 10.94 -0.76 -12.34
C ILE A 174 10.20 -0.82 -11.01
N ALA A 175 10.92 -1.02 -9.91
CA ALA A 175 10.35 -1.03 -8.56
C ALA A 175 11.02 0.03 -7.68
N TRP A 176 10.21 0.79 -6.98
CA TRP A 176 10.64 1.92 -6.16
C TRP A 176 10.08 1.83 -4.74
N ARG A 177 10.70 2.59 -3.83
CA ARG A 177 10.21 2.79 -2.47
C ARG A 177 10.64 4.15 -1.93
N SER A 178 9.81 4.74 -1.08
CA SER A 178 10.15 5.96 -0.34
C SER A 178 11.31 5.70 0.64
N LEU A 179 12.16 6.71 0.87
CA LEU A 179 13.23 6.64 1.86
C LEU A 179 12.71 6.76 3.31
N PRO A 180 13.43 6.24 4.32
CA PRO A 180 13.06 6.38 5.72
C PRO A 180 12.89 7.85 6.11
N GLY A 181 11.81 8.16 6.84
CA GLY A 181 11.51 9.53 7.28
C GLY A 181 10.73 10.38 6.27
N SER A 182 10.35 9.82 5.11
CA SER A 182 9.45 10.46 4.16
C SER A 182 8.06 10.74 4.75
N ASP A 183 7.41 11.83 4.34
CA ASP A 183 6.07 12.20 4.80
C ASP A 183 5.00 11.16 4.44
N ILE A 184 5.24 10.39 3.37
CA ILE A 184 4.42 9.26 2.94
C ILE A 184 5.31 8.04 2.74
N ALA A 185 5.00 6.95 3.45
CA ALA A 185 5.56 5.63 3.16
C ALA A 185 4.86 5.05 1.92
N ASN A 186 5.61 4.86 0.84
CA ASN A 186 5.11 4.23 -0.38
C ASN A 186 6.13 3.24 -0.96
N ALA A 187 5.60 2.28 -1.70
CA ALA A 187 6.37 1.39 -2.56
C ALA A 187 5.49 0.94 -3.72
N GLY A 188 6.09 0.82 -4.90
CA GLY A 188 5.38 0.32 -6.05
C GLY A 188 6.30 -0.36 -7.05
N SER A 189 5.67 -0.97 -8.04
CA SER A 189 6.33 -1.48 -9.22
C SER A 189 5.49 -1.21 -10.46
N VAL A 190 6.18 -0.97 -11.56
CA VAL A 190 5.61 -1.01 -12.90
C VAL A 190 6.24 -2.17 -13.65
N HIS A 191 5.40 -2.98 -14.27
CA HIS A 191 5.78 -4.12 -15.09
C HIS A 191 5.41 -3.84 -16.53
N PHE A 192 6.25 -4.29 -17.46
CA PHE A 192 6.06 -4.14 -18.89
C PHE A 192 6.15 -5.53 -19.54
N ALA A 193 5.05 -6.02 -20.09
CA ALA A 193 4.99 -7.32 -20.75
C ALA A 193 4.59 -7.16 -22.22
N PRO A 194 5.20 -7.91 -23.16
CA PRO A 194 4.73 -7.91 -24.54
C PRO A 194 3.38 -8.62 -24.64
N THR A 195 2.52 -8.12 -25.53
CA THR A 195 1.32 -8.83 -25.98
C THR A 195 1.61 -9.63 -27.26
N GLU A 196 0.65 -10.45 -27.70
CA GLU A 196 0.77 -11.23 -28.95
C GLU A 196 0.96 -10.35 -30.19
N ASN A 197 0.47 -9.10 -30.16
CA ASN A 197 0.54 -8.17 -31.30
C ASN A 197 1.81 -7.30 -31.30
N GLY A 198 2.70 -7.46 -30.31
CA GLY A 198 3.88 -6.61 -30.14
C GLY A 198 3.63 -5.33 -29.33
N ASP A 199 2.38 -5.08 -28.92
CA ASP A 199 2.01 -4.02 -27.98
C ASP A 199 2.52 -4.34 -26.57
N THR A 200 2.37 -3.38 -25.65
CA THR A 200 2.85 -3.52 -24.27
C THR A 200 1.71 -3.50 -23.27
N GLU A 201 1.56 -4.56 -22.47
CA GLU A 201 0.80 -4.53 -21.23
C GLU A 201 1.65 -3.83 -20.15
N VAL A 202 1.14 -2.71 -19.63
CA VAL A 202 1.68 -2.01 -18.48
C VAL A 202 0.85 -2.37 -17.26
N ARG A 203 1.50 -2.88 -16.22
CA ARG A 203 0.86 -3.18 -14.93
C ARG A 203 1.52 -2.40 -13.81
N VAL A 204 0.73 -1.65 -13.06
CA VAL A 204 1.19 -0.90 -11.88
C VAL A 204 0.66 -1.56 -10.63
N VAL A 205 1.56 -1.87 -9.70
CA VAL A 205 1.22 -2.32 -8.35
C VAL A 205 1.76 -1.30 -7.37
N LEU A 206 0.89 -0.66 -6.60
CA LEU A 206 1.26 0.37 -5.64
C LEU A 206 0.76 -0.02 -4.25
N ARG A 207 1.56 0.26 -3.23
CA ARG A 207 1.16 0.29 -1.84
C ARG A 207 1.59 1.60 -1.20
N TYR A 208 0.68 2.24 -0.48
CA TYR A 208 1.01 3.41 0.31
C TYR A 208 0.18 3.46 1.58
N ASP A 209 0.77 4.06 2.60
CA ASP A 209 0.09 4.37 3.85
C ASP A 209 -0.32 5.84 3.83
N PRO A 210 -1.61 6.16 3.67
CA PRO A 210 -2.06 7.53 3.82
C PRO A 210 -1.69 8.02 5.23
N PRO A 211 -1.24 9.27 5.40
CA PRO A 211 -0.75 9.76 6.67
C PRO A 211 -1.83 9.63 7.77
N ALA A 212 -1.60 8.71 8.71
CA ALA A 212 -2.49 8.50 9.83
C ALA A 212 -2.23 9.57 10.90
N GLY A 213 -3.26 10.35 11.25
CA GLY A 213 -3.30 10.99 12.58
C GLY A 213 -3.50 12.50 12.71
N LYS A 214 -3.92 13.25 11.67
CA LYS A 214 -4.34 14.66 11.87
C LYS A 214 -5.67 15.06 11.27
N VAL A 215 -6.40 14.15 10.65
CA VAL A 215 -7.65 14.51 9.98
C VAL A 215 -8.74 13.50 10.31
N GLY A 216 -9.78 13.96 11.03
CA GLY A 216 -10.84 13.11 11.57
C GLY A 216 -11.70 12.41 10.51
N ALA A 217 -12.63 11.57 10.98
CA ALA A 217 -13.54 10.73 10.19
C ALA A 217 -14.35 11.45 9.07
N ALA A 218 -14.37 12.79 9.06
CA ALA A 218 -15.01 13.60 8.03
C ALA A 218 -14.21 13.70 6.72
N VAL A 219 -12.88 13.58 6.75
CA VAL A 219 -12.05 13.67 5.51
C VAL A 219 -11.79 12.30 4.89
N ALA A 220 -11.90 11.21 5.65
CA ALA A 220 -11.91 9.85 5.10
C ALA A 220 -13.00 9.63 4.02
N ARG A 221 -14.08 10.43 4.05
CA ARG A 221 -15.15 10.45 3.03
C ARG A 221 -14.87 11.37 1.84
N LEU A 222 -13.94 12.33 1.98
CA LEU A 222 -13.46 13.17 0.88
C LEU A 222 -12.38 12.47 0.06
N PHE A 223 -11.62 11.55 0.68
CA PHE A 223 -10.73 10.60 -0.01
C PHE A 223 -11.47 9.39 -0.60
N SER A 224 -12.78 9.50 -0.82
CA SER A 224 -13.59 8.45 -1.45
C SER A 224 -13.38 8.33 -2.96
N GLU A 225 -12.41 9.04 -3.54
CA GLU A 225 -11.95 8.70 -4.88
C GLU A 225 -11.17 7.39 -4.76
N ASP A 226 -11.73 6.34 -5.34
CA ASP A 226 -11.16 5.00 -5.32
C ASP A 226 -9.72 5.06 -5.85
N PRO A 227 -8.69 4.77 -5.03
CA PRO A 227 -7.29 4.88 -5.43
C PRO A 227 -6.95 4.00 -6.65
N ALA A 228 -7.69 2.91 -6.84
CA ALA A 228 -7.59 2.08 -8.04
C ALA A 228 -8.08 2.84 -9.29
N SER A 229 -9.21 3.52 -9.20
CA SER A 229 -9.75 4.37 -10.27
C SER A 229 -8.78 5.49 -10.67
N GLN A 230 -8.11 6.16 -9.71
CA GLN A 230 -7.12 7.20 -10.01
C GLN A 230 -5.94 6.66 -10.83
N VAL A 231 -5.36 5.53 -10.42
CA VAL A 231 -4.26 4.90 -11.16
C VAL A 231 -4.73 4.39 -12.52
N ALA A 232 -5.96 3.86 -12.63
CA ALA A 232 -6.53 3.46 -13.91
C ALA A 232 -6.67 4.66 -14.86
N ASP A 233 -7.08 5.83 -14.36
CA ASP A 233 -7.15 7.07 -15.14
C ASP A 233 -5.76 7.57 -15.56
N ASP A 234 -4.76 7.52 -14.66
CA ASP A 234 -3.38 7.85 -14.99
C ASP A 234 -2.85 6.95 -16.13
N LEU A 235 -3.14 5.64 -16.07
CA LEU A 235 -2.77 4.69 -17.12
C LEU A 235 -3.47 4.96 -18.45
N ARG A 236 -4.74 5.40 -18.43
CA ARG A 236 -5.45 5.84 -19.66
C ARG A 236 -4.81 7.09 -20.26
N ARG A 237 -4.43 8.07 -19.45
CA ARG A 237 -3.69 9.26 -19.91
C ARG A 237 -2.32 8.90 -20.47
N LEU A 238 -1.58 7.98 -19.83
CA LEU A 238 -0.32 7.47 -20.35
C LEU A 238 -0.49 6.86 -21.75
N LYS A 239 -1.51 6.01 -21.94
CA LYS A 239 -1.85 5.43 -23.23
C LYS A 239 -2.07 6.54 -24.26
N GLN A 240 -2.88 7.55 -23.94
CA GLN A 240 -3.13 8.68 -24.83
C GLN A 240 -1.86 9.45 -25.20
N VAL A 241 -0.99 9.76 -24.23
CA VAL A 241 0.27 10.50 -24.48
C VAL A 241 1.19 9.72 -25.40
N LEU A 242 1.35 8.42 -25.19
CA LEU A 242 2.22 7.57 -26.00
C LEU A 242 1.63 7.31 -27.40
N GLU A 243 0.32 7.08 -27.49
CA GLU A 243 -0.37 6.79 -28.76
C GLU A 243 -0.56 8.04 -29.62
N ALA A 244 -0.76 9.22 -29.03
CA ALA A 244 -0.87 10.48 -29.77
C ALA A 244 0.47 10.91 -30.39
N GLY A 245 1.60 10.43 -29.86
CA GLY A 245 2.93 10.66 -30.45
C GLY A 245 3.15 10.04 -31.83
N GLU A 246 2.20 9.23 -32.35
CA GLU A 246 2.22 8.71 -33.74
C GLU A 246 1.70 9.71 -34.78
N ALA A 247 1.06 10.81 -34.37
CA ALA A 247 0.42 11.74 -35.30
C ALA A 247 1.38 12.82 -35.86
N GLY A 248 2.70 12.56 -35.87
CA GLY A 248 3.74 13.49 -36.31
C GLY A 248 4.59 12.93 -37.45
#